data_AF-A0A6B3I4B1-F1
#
_entry.id   AF-A0A6B3I4B1-F1
#
_cell.length_a   1.000
_cell.length_b   1.000
_cell.length_c   1.000
_cell.angle_alpha   90.00
_cell.angle_beta   90.00
_cell.angle_gamma   90.00
#
_symmetry.space_group_name_H-M   'P 1'
#
loop_
_entity.id
_entity.type
_entity.pdbx_description
1 polymer ?
#
loop_
_entity_poly.entity_id
_entity_poly.type
_entity_poly.pdbx_seq_one_letter_code
_entity_poly.pdbx_strand_id
1 'polypeptide(L)'
;MTVRELDAAGIHEPALRAAYTHCRGLNARHGRTYFLATRLLPVDRRPAVHALYGFARWADDIVDDLDSSATPGERAHALLALEAQLEA
;
A
#
# COMPACT_ATOMS: atom_id res chain seq x y z
N MET A 1 -9.32 -0.87 9.28
CA MET A 1 -8.69 -1.69 10.35
C MET A 1 -9.46 -1.49 11.64
N THR A 2 -9.20 -2.30 12.67
CA THR A 2 -9.79 -2.00 13.99
C THR A 2 -9.01 -0.88 14.68
N VAL A 3 -9.68 -0.12 15.56
CA VAL A 3 -9.03 0.93 16.37
C VAL A 3 -7.89 0.34 17.21
N ARG A 4 -8.14 -0.81 17.86
CA ARG A 4 -7.14 -1.54 18.65
C ARG A 4 -5.88 -1.91 17.87
N GLU A 5 -6.03 -2.26 16.59
CA GLU A 5 -4.89 -2.61 15.73
C GLU A 5 -4.03 -1.39 15.39
N LEU A 6 -4.67 -0.24 15.14
CA LEU A 6 -3.99 1.02 14.90
C LEU A 6 -3.32 1.56 16.17
N ASP A 7 -3.97 1.43 17.33
CA ASP A 7 -3.40 1.80 18.63
C ASP A 7 -2.16 0.96 18.97
N ALA A 8 -2.23 -0.36 18.77
CA ALA A 8 -1.11 -1.26 19.04
C ALA A 8 0.14 -0.94 18.22
N ALA A 9 -0.04 -0.32 17.05
CA ALA A 9 1.04 0.12 16.18
C ALA A 9 1.46 1.58 16.39
N GLY A 10 0.93 2.27 17.40
CA GLY A 10 1.24 3.68 17.69
C GLY A 10 0.69 4.68 16.66
N ILE A 11 -0.29 4.27 15.85
CA ILE A 11 -0.85 5.12 14.79
C ILE A 11 -2.06 5.87 15.37
N HIS A 12 -1.84 7.12 15.79
CA HIS A 12 -2.89 7.93 16.43
C HIS A 12 -3.48 9.01 15.51
N GLU A 13 -2.72 9.48 14.53
CA GLU A 13 -3.14 10.58 13.66
C GLU A 13 -4.29 10.17 12.73
N PRO A 14 -5.42 10.92 12.68
CA PRO A 14 -6.61 10.53 11.92
C PRO A 14 -6.35 10.33 10.41
N ALA A 15 -5.56 11.21 9.79
CA ALA A 15 -5.21 11.11 8.38
C ALA A 15 -4.42 9.82 8.10
N LEU A 16 -3.45 9.51 8.97
CA LEU A 16 -2.64 8.31 8.85
C LEU A 16 -3.48 7.03 9.05
N ARG A 17 -4.44 7.04 9.99
CA ARG A 17 -5.40 5.92 10.18
C ARG A 17 -6.26 5.67 8.94
N ALA A 18 -6.68 6.74 8.27
CA ALA A 18 -7.43 6.64 7.01
C ALA A 18 -6.56 6.03 5.91
N ALA A 19 -5.31 6.49 5.76
CA ALA A 19 -4.35 5.95 4.80
C ALA A 19 -4.10 4.44 5.02
N TYR A 20 -3.77 4.01 6.24
CA TYR A 20 -3.59 2.59 6.55
C TYR A 20 -4.84 1.74 6.28
N THR A 21 -6.02 2.28 6.57
CA THR A 21 -7.28 1.59 6.29
C THR A 21 -7.53 1.45 4.79
N HIS A 22 -7.18 2.46 4.00
CA HIS A 22 -7.21 2.40 2.54
C HIS A 22 -6.25 1.34 2.00
N CYS A 23 -4.99 1.33 2.44
CA CYS A 23 -3.99 0.34 2.04
C CYS A 23 -4.42 -1.09 2.39
N ARG A 24 -5.07 -1.30 3.55
CA ARG A 24 -5.68 -2.60 3.89
C ARG A 24 -6.77 -2.99 2.90
N GLY A 25 -7.59 -2.03 2.47
CA GLY A 25 -8.63 -2.24 1.45
C GLY A 25 -8.03 -2.69 0.12
N LEU A 26 -6.96 -2.06 -0.35
CA LEU A 26 -6.23 -2.46 -1.55
C LEU A 26 -5.69 -3.89 -1.44
N ASN A 27 -5.01 -4.19 -0.33
CA ASN A 27 -4.46 -5.53 -0.07
C ASN A 27 -5.55 -6.61 -0.04
N ALA A 28 -6.69 -6.33 0.60
CA ALA A 28 -7.82 -7.26 0.61
C ALA A 28 -8.42 -7.53 -0.78
N ARG A 29 -8.39 -6.55 -1.69
CA ARG A 29 -8.95 -6.65 -3.05
C ARG A 29 -8.01 -7.37 -4.01
N HIS A 30 -6.74 -7.01 -4.03
CA HIS A 30 -5.77 -7.46 -5.04
C HIS A 30 -4.83 -8.56 -4.52
N GLY A 31 -4.55 -8.58 -3.22
CA GLY A 31 -3.51 -9.41 -2.61
C GLY A 31 -4.04 -10.58 -1.79
N ARG A 32 -5.11 -11.27 -2.19
CA ARG A 32 -5.86 -12.23 -1.34
C ARG A 32 -4.98 -13.18 -0.52
N THR A 33 -3.97 -13.82 -1.13
CA THR A 33 -3.04 -14.71 -0.42
C THR A 33 -2.14 -13.95 0.56
N TYR A 34 -1.56 -12.83 0.12
CA TYR A 34 -0.71 -11.97 0.94
C TYR A 34 -1.49 -11.31 2.10
N PHE A 35 -2.73 -10.93 1.87
CA PHE A 35 -3.68 -10.42 2.86
C PHE A 35 -3.94 -11.46 3.96
N LEU A 36 -4.19 -12.72 3.57
CA LEU A 36 -4.36 -13.81 4.53
C LEU A 36 -3.08 -14.05 5.34
N ALA A 37 -1.92 -14.08 4.68
CA ALA A 37 -0.63 -14.22 5.36
C ALA A 37 -0.36 -13.07 6.35
N THR A 38 -0.74 -11.84 6.00
CA THR A 38 -0.60 -10.67 6.88
C THR A 38 -1.36 -10.85 8.20
N ARG A 39 -2.47 -11.60 8.21
CA ARG A 39 -3.23 -11.86 9.45
C ARG A 39 -2.50 -12.77 10.45
N LEU A 40 -1.46 -13.48 10.02
CA LEU A 40 -0.63 -14.31 10.89
C LEU A 40 0.39 -13.50 11.70
N LEU A 41 0.62 -12.23 11.33
CA LEU A 41 1.56 -11.36 12.02
C LEU A 41 0.99 -10.84 13.36
N PRO A 42 1.87 -10.44 14.31
CA PRO A 42 1.49 -9.65 15.47
C PRO A 42 0.66 -8.42 15.07
N VAL A 43 -0.31 -8.07 15.91
CA VAL A 43 -1.34 -7.06 15.58
C VAL A 43 -0.74 -5.67 15.28
N ASP A 44 0.34 -5.31 15.96
CA ASP A 44 1.12 -4.08 15.81
C ASP A 44 1.87 -4.00 14.48
N ARG A 45 2.16 -5.13 13.82
CA ARG A 45 2.93 -5.16 12.55
C ARG A 45 2.06 -5.16 11.29
N ARG A 46 0.79 -5.57 11.41
CA ARG A 46 -0.15 -5.66 10.28
C ARG A 46 -0.35 -4.33 9.54
N PRO A 47 -0.47 -3.16 10.21
CA PRO A 47 -0.64 -1.88 9.52
C PRO A 47 0.47 -1.61 8.51
N ALA A 48 1.73 -1.73 8.94
CA ALA A 48 2.91 -1.46 8.12
C ALA A 48 2.94 -2.35 6.87
N VAL A 49 2.57 -3.62 7.00
CA VAL A 49 2.50 -4.56 5.87
C VAL A 49 1.39 -4.19 4.88
N HIS A 50 0.24 -3.70 5.36
CA HIS A 50 -0.79 -3.19 4.47
C HIS A 50 -0.32 -1.96 3.70
N ALA A 51 0.38 -1.02 4.34
CA ALA A 51 0.96 0.15 3.67
C ALA A 51 2.03 -0.24 2.64
N LEU A 52 2.94 -1.15 3.00
CA LEU A 52 3.94 -1.70 2.07
C LEU A 52 3.29 -2.33 0.84
N TYR A 53 2.24 -3.13 1.04
CA TYR A 53 1.48 -3.70 -0.07
C TYR A 53 0.84 -2.61 -0.94
N GLY A 54 0.24 -1.58 -0.33
CA GLY A 54 -0.36 -0.46 -1.07
C GLY A 54 0.65 0.26 -1.96
N PHE A 55 1.86 0.51 -1.44
CA PHE A 55 2.96 1.09 -2.21
C PHE A 55 3.38 0.19 -3.38
N ALA A 56 3.68 -1.09 -3.11
CA ALA A 56 4.07 -2.03 -4.14
C ALA A 56 3.00 -2.17 -5.23
N ARG A 57 1.71 -2.21 -4.82
CA ARG A 57 0.60 -2.30 -5.76
C ARG A 57 0.53 -1.09 -6.69
N TRP A 58 0.81 0.11 -6.20
CA TRP A 58 0.85 1.29 -7.05
C TRP A 58 2.00 1.23 -8.05
N ALA A 59 3.20 0.80 -7.62
CA ALA A 59 4.30 0.57 -8.54
C ALA A 59 3.95 -0.48 -9.62
N ASP A 60 3.32 -1.59 -9.21
CA ASP A 60 2.82 -2.62 -10.14
C ASP A 60 1.77 -2.04 -11.10
N ASP A 61 0.82 -1.22 -10.61
CA ASP A 61 -0.18 -0.55 -11.46
C ASP A 61 0.47 0.32 -12.55
N ILE A 62 1.59 1.00 -12.25
CA ILE A 62 2.31 1.80 -13.24
C ILE A 62 2.92 0.91 -14.35
N VAL A 63 3.44 -0.26 -13.98
CA VAL A 63 4.14 -1.16 -14.91
C VAL A 63 3.18 -2.05 -15.70
N ASP A 64 2.19 -2.62 -15.00
CA ASP A 64 1.33 -3.70 -15.48
C ASP A 64 0.00 -3.21 -16.09
N ASP A 65 -0.25 -1.91 -16.16
CA ASP A 65 -1.42 -1.40 -16.90
C ASP A 65 -1.24 -1.67 -18.40
N LEU A 66 -1.78 -2.81 -18.85
CA LEU A 66 -1.76 -3.30 -20.22
C LEU A 66 -2.83 -2.65 -21.11
N ASP A 67 -3.85 -2.03 -20.50
CA ASP A 67 -4.90 -1.28 -21.21
C ASP A 67 -4.48 0.17 -21.45
N SER A 68 -3.43 0.63 -20.75
CA SER A 68 -2.81 1.93 -20.93
C SER A 68 -2.00 2.01 -22.23
N SER A 69 -2.25 3.08 -23.00
CA SER A 69 -1.44 3.47 -24.16
C SER A 69 -0.08 4.09 -23.78
N ALA A 70 0.29 4.06 -22.49
CA ALA A 70 1.55 4.60 -22.04
C ALA A 70 2.73 3.87 -22.69
N THR A 71 3.70 4.65 -23.11
CA THR A 71 4.99 4.17 -23.58
C THR A 71 5.86 3.71 -22.40
N PRO A 72 6.90 2.91 -22.65
CA PRO A 72 7.88 2.58 -21.60
C PRO A 72 8.52 3.82 -20.95
N GLY A 73 8.71 4.91 -21.69
CA GLY A 73 9.26 6.16 -21.16
C GLY A 73 8.32 6.87 -20.18
N GLU A 74 7.02 6.88 -20.46
CA GLU A 74 6.02 7.45 -19.56
C GLU A 74 5.88 6.64 -18.26
N ARG A 75 5.95 5.31 -18.35
CA ARG A 75 5.99 4.44 -17.15
C ARG A 75 7.25 4.72 -16.32
N ALA A 76 8.41 4.86 -16.94
CA ALA A 76 9.65 5.20 -16.24
C ALA A 76 9.57 6.56 -15.54
N HIS A 77 9.01 7.58 -16.19
CA HIS A 77 8.78 8.89 -15.57
C HIS A 77 7.81 8.80 -14.38
N ALA A 78 6.74 8.01 -14.48
CA ALA A 78 5.83 7.81 -13.36
C ALA A 78 6.49 7.11 -12.17
N LEU A 79 7.37 6.13 -12.40
CA LEU A 79 8.15 5.49 -11.33
C LEU A 79 9.13 6.45 -10.66
N LEU A 80 9.84 7.28 -11.44
CA LEU A 80 10.73 8.31 -10.89
C LEU A 80 9.96 9.35 -10.06
N ALA A 81 8.75 9.72 -10.50
CA ALA A 81 7.89 10.61 -9.72
C ALA A 81 7.43 9.97 -8.40
N LEU A 82 7.12 8.67 -8.42
CA LEU A 82 6.77 7.91 -7.21
C LEU A 82 7.96 7.82 -6.24
N GLU A 83 9.17 7.58 -6.74
CA GLU A 83 10.41 7.60 -5.94
C GLU A 83 10.64 8.96 -5.30
N ALA A 84 10.54 10.05 -6.07
CA ALA A 84 10.70 11.41 -5.56
C ALA A 84 9.70 11.76 -4.45
N GLN A 85 8.47 11.21 -4.49
CA GLN A 85 7.47 11.40 -3.43
C GLN A 85 7.81 10.68 -2.12
N LEU A 86 8.61 9.62 -2.16
CA LEU A 86 9.05 8.91 -0.95
C LEU A 86 10.22 9.61 -0.25
N GLU A 87 11.03 10.34 -1.01
CA GLU A 87 12.22 11.05 -0.49
C GLU A 87 11.92 12.48 0.02
N ALA A 88 10.74 13.01 -0.29
CA ALA A 88 10.29 14.35 0.09
C ALA A 88 9.74 14.43 1.52
#